data_AF-A0A6I6GVI3-F1
#
_entry.id   AF-A0A6I6GVI3-F1
#
_cell.length_a   1.000
_cell.length_b   1.000
_cell.length_c   1.000
_cell.angle_alpha   90.00
_cell.angle_beta   90.00
_cell.angle_gamma   90.00
#
_symmetry.space_group_name_H-M   'P 1'
#
loop_
_entity.id
_entity.type
_entity.pdbx_description
1 polymer ?
#
loop_
_entity_poly.entity_id
_entity_poly.type
_entity_poly.pdbx_seq_one_letter_code
_entity_poly.pdbx_strand_id
1 'polypeptide(L)'
;MPLLRACFPKTSIRSESGATKSQPSKNVKKALTIDDISKIFYHQLPKDSTAEMCRDYWMFMYMANGINVKDMCLLKYSNVDGNTISFIRAKTARTKRIVEPIRIVLNDELKSIIAKWGNEPDPKKFIFPVLEDGQDLERQRNLIQQLTHLINDHMKAIAADLGIERSVTTYFARHSFATILQRSGANVSFISEAIGHSSIRTTQQYLAGFEDEAKMEALKALTAFKQQTD
;
A
#
# COMPACT_ATOMS: atom_id res chain seq x y z
N MET A 1 18.36 12.27 1.18
CA MET A 1 18.83 12.56 -0.21
C MET A 1 19.99 11.68 -0.72
N PRO A 2 21.00 11.25 0.07
CA PRO A 2 22.10 10.39 -0.44
C PRO A 2 21.69 8.94 -0.77
N LEU A 3 20.74 8.37 -0.02
CA LEU A 3 20.46 6.93 0.01
C LEU A 3 19.85 6.39 -1.29
N LEU A 4 18.86 7.07 -1.86
CA LEU A 4 18.23 6.64 -3.12
C LEU A 4 19.18 6.81 -4.32
N ARG A 5 20.01 7.86 -4.33
CA ARG A 5 21.06 8.03 -5.37
C ARG A 5 22.14 6.96 -5.27
N ALA A 6 22.49 6.51 -4.06
CA ALA A 6 23.41 5.40 -3.85
C ALA A 6 22.82 4.04 -4.24
N CYS A 7 21.50 3.84 -4.09
CA CYS A 7 20.82 2.58 -4.41
C CYS A 7 20.55 2.38 -5.92
N PHE A 8 20.63 3.43 -6.74
CA PHE A 8 20.34 3.34 -8.19
C PHE A 8 21.51 3.81 -9.08
N PRO A 9 22.66 3.12 -9.07
CA PRO A 9 23.74 3.39 -10.02
C PRO A 9 23.29 3.14 -11.47
N LYS A 10 23.82 3.94 -12.40
CA LYS A 10 23.49 3.88 -13.83
C LYS A 10 24.09 2.62 -14.47
N THR A 11 23.32 1.53 -14.52
CA THR A 11 23.71 0.37 -15.33
C THR A 11 22.49 -0.29 -15.97
N SER A 12 22.65 -0.63 -17.25
CA SER A 12 21.67 -1.22 -18.15
C SER A 12 21.82 -2.75 -18.14
N ILE A 13 20.74 -3.49 -17.88
CA ILE A 13 20.69 -4.94 -18.09
C ILE A 13 19.34 -5.28 -18.73
N ARG A 14 19.38 -5.91 -19.91
CA ARG A 14 18.25 -6.53 -20.60
C ARG A 14 18.01 -7.94 -20.08
N SER A 15 16.75 -8.37 -19.98
CA SER A 15 16.40 -9.79 -19.90
C SER A 15 15.08 -10.08 -20.62
N GLU A 16 15.08 -11.16 -21.40
CA GLU A 16 13.97 -11.70 -22.17
C GLU A 16 12.94 -12.44 -21.28
N SER A 17 11.66 -12.40 -21.68
CA SER A 17 10.54 -12.98 -20.92
C SER A 17 9.90 -14.15 -21.66
N GLY A 18 9.94 -15.34 -21.07
CA GLY A 18 9.11 -16.49 -21.45
C GLY A 18 7.82 -16.55 -20.61
N ALA A 19 6.67 -16.73 -21.26
CA ALA A 19 5.36 -16.74 -20.62
C ALA A 19 4.91 -18.17 -20.24
N THR A 20 4.68 -18.42 -18.95
CA THR A 20 3.97 -19.62 -18.47
C THR A 20 2.59 -19.26 -17.94
N LYS A 21 1.57 -19.98 -18.43
CA LYS A 21 0.15 -19.85 -18.05
C LYS A 21 -0.06 -20.29 -16.60
N SER A 22 -0.63 -19.43 -15.74
CA SER A 22 -0.90 -19.74 -14.33
C SER A 22 -2.30 -20.32 -14.13
N GLN A 23 -2.38 -21.47 -13.47
CA GLN A 23 -3.64 -22.04 -12.96
C GLN A 23 -4.19 -21.26 -11.76
N PRO A 24 -5.51 -21.30 -11.48
CA PRO A 24 -6.12 -20.54 -10.40
C PRO A 24 -5.62 -21.02 -9.03
N SER A 25 -4.81 -20.21 -8.37
CA SER A 25 -4.30 -20.48 -7.03
C SER A 25 -5.43 -20.43 -5.99
N LYS A 26 -5.53 -21.45 -5.14
CA LYS A 26 -6.29 -21.38 -3.87
C LYS A 26 -5.94 -20.07 -3.16
N ASN A 27 -6.97 -19.38 -2.65
CA ASN A 27 -6.88 -18.02 -2.13
C ASN A 27 -6.08 -18.01 -0.80
N VAL A 28 -4.75 -18.02 -0.89
CA VAL A 28 -3.87 -17.80 0.26
C VAL A 28 -4.23 -16.44 0.84
N LYS A 29 -4.58 -16.36 2.13
CA LYS A 29 -4.89 -15.09 2.80
C LYS A 29 -3.66 -14.18 2.72
N LYS A 30 -3.65 -13.22 1.78
CA LYS A 30 -2.52 -12.29 1.52
C LYS A 30 -2.57 -11.02 2.37
N ALA A 31 -3.13 -11.09 3.58
CA ALA A 31 -3.28 -9.96 4.50
C ALA A 31 -2.61 -10.26 5.84
N LEU A 32 -1.85 -9.30 6.36
CA LEU A 32 -1.26 -9.35 7.70
C LEU A 32 -2.32 -9.10 8.78
N THR A 33 -2.05 -9.61 9.97
CA THR A 33 -2.87 -9.28 11.14
C THR A 33 -2.53 -7.88 11.65
N ILE A 34 -3.40 -7.29 12.47
CA ILE A 34 -3.10 -5.98 13.08
C ILE A 34 -1.87 -6.04 14.00
N ASP A 35 -1.63 -7.20 14.63
CA ASP A 35 -0.44 -7.46 15.45
C ASP A 35 0.84 -7.45 14.59
N ASP A 36 0.84 -8.12 13.44
CA ASP A 36 1.96 -8.08 12.49
C ASP A 36 2.23 -6.65 12.00
N ILE A 37 1.18 -5.87 11.71
CA ILE A 37 1.32 -4.45 11.32
C ILE A 37 1.95 -3.65 12.46
N SER A 38 1.51 -3.88 13.70
CA SER A 38 2.07 -3.24 14.90
C SER A 38 3.56 -3.54 15.05
N LYS A 39 3.96 -4.82 14.92
CA LYS A 39 5.37 -5.24 14.94
C LYS A 39 6.20 -4.51 13.89
N ILE A 40 5.71 -4.42 12.65
CA ILE A 40 6.39 -3.69 11.56
C ILE A 40 6.51 -2.19 11.88
N PHE A 41 5.44 -1.60 12.42
CA PHE A 41 5.40 -0.17 12.76
C PHE A 41 6.39 0.21 13.86
N TYR A 42 6.54 -0.63 14.89
CA TYR A 42 7.42 -0.34 16.02
C TYR A 42 8.84 -0.92 15.87
N HIS A 43 9.11 -1.66 14.80
CA HIS A 43 10.43 -2.24 14.55
C HIS A 43 11.52 -1.17 14.47
N GLN A 44 12.56 -1.32 15.29
CA GLN A 44 13.69 -0.40 15.34
C GLN A 44 14.71 -0.79 14.25
N LEU A 45 14.91 0.11 13.30
CA LEU A 45 15.86 -0.04 12.21
C LEU A 45 16.96 1.02 12.34
N PRO A 46 18.17 0.78 11.78
CA PRO A 46 19.19 1.81 11.77
C PRO A 46 18.66 3.08 11.12
N LYS A 47 18.84 4.21 11.81
CA LYS A 47 18.33 5.51 11.38
C LYS A 47 18.90 5.89 10.01
N ASP A 48 18.05 6.43 9.16
CA ASP A 48 18.38 6.85 7.80
C ASP A 48 18.94 5.68 6.96
N SER A 49 18.55 4.44 7.24
CA SER A 49 18.92 3.27 6.44
C SER A 49 17.93 2.99 5.31
N THR A 50 18.38 2.25 4.31
CA THR A 50 17.48 1.75 3.25
C THR A 50 16.38 0.85 3.82
N ALA A 51 16.68 0.06 4.85
CA ALA A 51 15.67 -0.79 5.50
C ALA A 51 14.56 0.07 6.15
N GLU A 52 14.94 1.12 6.86
CA GLU A 52 13.99 2.06 7.49
C GLU A 52 13.13 2.76 6.43
N MET A 53 13.75 3.26 5.35
CA MET A 53 13.03 3.85 4.22
C MET A 53 12.04 2.88 3.59
N CYS A 54 12.45 1.63 3.33
CA CYS A 54 11.57 0.62 2.75
C CYS A 54 10.40 0.26 3.66
N ARG A 55 10.63 0.19 4.98
CA ARG A 55 9.57 0.03 5.98
C ARG A 55 8.61 1.21 5.94
N ASP A 56 9.13 2.43 5.99
CA ASP A 56 8.33 3.66 5.99
C ASP A 56 7.50 3.79 4.70
N TYR A 57 8.08 3.46 3.53
CA TYR A 57 7.33 3.41 2.26
C TYR A 57 6.25 2.33 2.27
N TRP A 58 6.53 1.15 2.82
CA TRP A 58 5.52 0.11 2.94
C TRP A 58 4.37 0.54 3.87
N MET A 59 4.68 1.19 4.99
CA MET A 59 3.67 1.75 5.91
C MET A 59 2.87 2.88 5.27
N PHE A 60 3.52 3.76 4.51
CA PHE A 60 2.82 4.76 3.70
C PHE A 60 1.85 4.08 2.75
N MET A 61 2.28 3.06 2.01
CA MET A 61 1.41 2.33 1.10
C MET A 61 0.20 1.72 1.81
N TYR A 62 0.41 1.10 2.98
CA TYR A 62 -0.64 0.52 3.80
C TYR A 62 -1.67 1.56 4.25
N MET A 63 -1.24 2.68 4.84
CA MET A 63 -2.12 3.72 5.37
C MET A 63 -2.75 4.60 4.29
N ALA A 64 -2.08 4.79 3.16
CA ALA A 64 -2.55 5.57 2.01
C ALA A 64 -3.46 4.74 1.09
N ASN A 65 -4.53 4.18 1.67
CA ASN A 65 -5.53 3.35 0.98
C ASN A 65 -4.98 2.12 0.24
N GLY A 66 -3.85 1.56 0.69
CA GLY A 66 -3.21 0.48 -0.05
C GLY A 66 -2.71 0.93 -1.42
N ILE A 67 -2.23 2.17 -1.58
CA ILE A 67 -1.66 2.67 -2.85
C ILE A 67 -0.57 1.72 -3.37
N ASN A 68 -0.46 1.56 -4.69
CA ASN A 68 0.62 0.73 -5.27
C ASN A 68 1.87 1.58 -5.51
N VAL A 69 3.02 0.92 -5.65
CA VAL A 69 4.32 1.58 -5.83
C VAL A 69 4.31 2.58 -6.99
N LYS A 70 3.72 2.20 -8.14
CA LYS A 70 3.65 3.10 -9.30
C LYS A 70 2.91 4.39 -8.98
N ASP A 71 1.71 4.29 -8.42
CA ASP A 71 0.91 5.47 -8.08
C ASP A 71 1.60 6.29 -6.98
N MET A 72 2.22 5.66 -5.98
CA MET A 72 3.01 6.32 -4.94
C MET A 72 4.17 7.14 -5.53
N CYS A 73 4.93 6.56 -6.47
CA CYS A 73 6.03 7.25 -7.15
C CYS A 73 5.58 8.41 -8.04
N LEU A 74 4.32 8.39 -8.51
CA LEU A 74 3.76 9.42 -9.38
C LEU A 74 3.09 10.56 -8.60
N LEU A 75 2.94 10.45 -7.29
CA LEU A 75 2.39 11.53 -6.47
C LEU A 75 3.28 12.77 -6.57
N LYS A 76 2.67 13.92 -6.82
CA LYS A 76 3.29 15.24 -6.80
C LYS A 76 2.70 16.11 -5.70
N TYR A 77 3.41 17.14 -5.26
CA TYR A 77 2.83 18.09 -4.31
C TYR A 77 1.63 18.85 -4.89
N SER A 78 1.51 18.99 -6.21
CA SER A 78 0.28 19.49 -6.84
C SER A 78 -0.95 18.61 -6.60
N ASN A 79 -0.78 17.37 -6.13
CA ASN A 79 -1.89 16.49 -5.74
C ASN A 79 -2.36 16.74 -4.29
N VAL A 80 -1.62 17.53 -3.52
CA VAL A 80 -1.93 17.83 -2.12
C VAL A 80 -2.82 19.07 -2.05
N ASP A 81 -3.97 18.93 -1.40
CA ASP A 81 -4.87 20.02 -1.04
C ASP A 81 -5.22 19.92 0.44
N GLY A 82 -4.65 20.82 1.25
CA GLY A 82 -4.70 20.77 2.70
C GLY A 82 -4.21 19.42 3.25
N ASN A 83 -5.10 18.68 3.91
CA ASN A 83 -4.82 17.36 4.46
C ASN A 83 -5.23 16.20 3.53
N THR A 84 -5.39 16.44 2.23
CA THR A 84 -5.82 15.40 1.29
C THR A 84 -4.87 15.29 0.11
N ILE A 85 -4.50 14.07 -0.28
CA ILE A 85 -3.89 13.78 -1.59
C ILE A 85 -4.99 13.25 -2.52
N SER A 86 -5.15 13.88 -3.68
CA SER A 86 -6.08 13.41 -4.72
C SER A 86 -5.34 13.10 -6.02
N PHE A 87 -5.50 11.87 -6.52
CA PHE A 87 -4.81 11.43 -7.75
C PHE A 87 -5.64 10.44 -8.56
N ILE A 88 -5.34 10.36 -9.86
CA ILE A 88 -5.96 9.39 -10.77
C ILE A 88 -5.08 8.14 -10.83
N ARG A 89 -5.67 7.00 -10.49
CA ARG A 89 -4.97 5.71 -10.50
C ARG A 89 -4.46 5.35 -11.90
N ALA A 90 -3.16 5.13 -12.06
CA ALA A 90 -2.54 4.90 -13.36
C ALA A 90 -3.07 3.65 -14.09
N LYS A 91 -3.48 2.61 -13.35
CA LYS A 91 -4.02 1.37 -13.95
C LYS A 91 -5.34 1.61 -14.69
N THR A 92 -6.17 2.52 -14.20
CA THR A 92 -7.55 2.72 -14.71
C THR A 92 -7.75 4.06 -15.39
N ALA A 93 -6.72 4.91 -15.43
CA ALA A 93 -6.76 6.24 -16.04
C ALA A 93 -7.26 6.25 -17.49
N ARG A 94 -7.03 5.17 -18.25
CA ARG A 94 -7.42 5.06 -19.66
C ARG A 94 -8.52 4.04 -19.94
N THR A 95 -9.06 3.39 -18.90
CA THR A 95 -9.98 2.26 -19.06
C THR A 95 -11.45 2.63 -18.84
N LYS A 96 -11.73 3.80 -18.26
CA LYS A 96 -13.10 4.22 -17.93
C LYS A 96 -13.45 5.55 -18.61
N ARG A 97 -14.73 5.70 -18.94
CA ARG A 97 -15.31 6.96 -19.44
C ARG A 97 -15.37 8.05 -18.35
N ILE A 98 -15.55 7.64 -17.09
CA ILE A 98 -15.50 8.49 -15.90
C ILE A 98 -14.45 7.90 -14.97
N VAL A 99 -13.45 8.70 -14.61
CA VAL A 99 -12.34 8.28 -13.75
C VAL A 99 -12.41 9.10 -12.46
N GLU A 100 -12.89 8.46 -11.40
CA GLU A 100 -12.92 9.07 -10.07
C GLU A 100 -11.51 9.10 -9.47
N PRO A 101 -11.11 10.23 -8.85
CA PRO A 101 -9.85 10.33 -8.13
C PRO A 101 -9.88 9.50 -6.85
N ILE A 102 -8.76 8.85 -6.54
CA ILE A 102 -8.53 8.32 -5.20
C ILE A 102 -8.17 9.50 -4.31
N ARG A 103 -8.85 9.58 -3.15
CA ARG A 103 -8.61 10.59 -2.12
C ARG A 103 -8.02 9.92 -0.87
N ILE A 104 -6.82 10.34 -0.49
CA ILE A 104 -6.13 9.88 0.72
C ILE A 104 -6.15 11.03 1.72
N VAL A 105 -6.64 10.77 2.93
CA VAL A 105 -6.53 11.72 4.05
C VAL A 105 -5.17 11.57 4.71
N LEU A 106 -4.42 12.66 4.81
CA LEU A 106 -3.10 12.72 5.43
C LEU A 106 -3.24 12.90 6.94
N ASN A 107 -3.06 11.80 7.67
CA ASN A 107 -2.82 11.83 9.11
C ASN A 107 -1.35 12.17 9.42
N ASP A 108 -1.03 12.29 10.71
CA ASP A 108 0.30 12.69 11.16
C ASP A 108 1.38 11.67 10.78
N GLU A 109 1.04 10.38 10.73
CA GLU A 109 1.97 9.33 10.30
C GLU A 109 2.31 9.40 8.81
N LEU A 110 1.33 9.66 7.95
CA LEU A 110 1.59 9.88 6.53
C LEU A 110 2.44 11.14 6.31
N LYS A 111 2.15 12.21 7.07
CA LYS A 111 2.91 13.46 7.01
C LYS A 111 4.34 13.28 7.50
N SER A 112 4.57 12.50 8.56
CA SER A 112 5.91 12.23 9.09
C SER A 112 6.77 11.48 8.07
N ILE A 113 6.19 10.48 7.39
CA ILE A 113 6.87 9.74 6.32
C ILE A 113 7.20 10.65 5.13
N ILE A 114 6.26 11.51 4.71
CA ILE A 114 6.50 12.49 3.65
C ILE A 114 7.60 13.46 4.05
N ALA A 115 7.57 13.99 5.28
CA ALA A 115 8.58 14.94 5.75
C ALA A 115 9.98 14.33 5.81
N LYS A 116 10.07 13.04 6.18
CA LYS A 116 11.34 12.34 6.33
C LYS A 116 11.97 11.93 5.00
N TRP A 117 11.17 11.42 4.06
CA TRP A 117 11.67 10.79 2.83
C TRP A 117 11.32 11.55 1.55
N GLY A 118 10.44 12.55 1.64
CA GLY A 118 9.99 13.32 0.50
C GLY A 118 10.99 14.36 0.01
N ASN A 119 10.70 14.93 -1.15
CA ASN A 119 11.34 16.13 -1.65
C ASN A 119 10.89 17.36 -0.85
N GLU A 120 11.62 18.46 -0.98
CA GLU A 120 11.11 19.77 -0.54
C GLU A 120 9.78 20.09 -1.26
N PRO A 121 8.74 20.55 -0.53
CA PRO A 121 7.44 20.86 -1.10
C PRO A 121 7.52 21.85 -2.26
N ASP A 122 7.19 21.38 -3.45
CA ASP A 122 7.08 22.18 -4.68
C ASP A 122 6.03 21.52 -5.57
N PRO A 123 4.99 22.25 -6.04
CA PRO A 123 3.90 21.67 -6.80
C PRO A 123 4.33 20.81 -8.00
N LYS A 124 5.46 21.12 -8.65
CA LYS A 124 5.95 20.38 -9.82
C LYS A 124 6.67 19.09 -9.44
N LYS A 125 7.24 19.02 -8.23
CA LYS A 125 8.04 17.87 -7.78
C LYS A 125 7.17 16.70 -7.36
N PHE A 126 7.70 15.50 -7.61
CA PHE A 126 7.20 14.28 -6.98
C PHE A 126 7.38 14.36 -5.47
N ILE A 127 6.43 13.81 -4.71
CA ILE A 127 6.53 13.72 -3.25
C ILE A 127 7.76 12.89 -2.90
N PHE A 128 7.85 11.65 -3.42
CA PHE A 128 9.00 10.79 -3.17
C PHE A 128 10.08 10.96 -4.25
N PRO A 129 11.37 11.06 -3.89
CA PRO A 129 12.49 11.31 -4.81
C PRO A 129 12.90 10.04 -5.56
N VAL A 130 11.96 9.44 -6.29
CA VAL A 130 12.16 8.23 -7.11
C VAL A 130 12.22 8.58 -8.59
N LEU A 131 11.41 9.55 -9.01
CA LEU A 131 11.26 9.99 -10.38
C LEU A 131 11.68 11.45 -10.52
N GLU A 132 12.07 11.84 -11.73
CA GLU A 132 12.38 13.21 -12.11
C GLU A 132 11.51 13.64 -13.29
N ASP A 133 11.21 14.93 -13.38
CA ASP A 133 10.44 15.47 -14.49
C ASP A 133 11.21 15.36 -15.81
N GLY A 134 10.48 15.07 -16.90
CA GLY A 134 11.06 14.91 -18.23
C GLY A 134 11.77 13.56 -18.47
N GLN A 135 11.79 12.65 -17.48
CA GLN A 135 12.30 11.29 -17.68
C GLN A 135 11.44 10.51 -18.68
N ASP A 136 12.09 9.73 -19.54
CA ASP A 136 11.42 8.83 -20.47
C ASP A 136 10.64 7.73 -19.72
N LEU A 137 9.61 7.19 -20.39
CA LEU A 137 8.69 6.21 -19.78
C LEU A 137 9.37 4.88 -19.42
N GLU A 138 10.42 4.48 -20.16
CA GLU A 138 11.15 3.25 -19.90
C GLU A 138 11.99 3.39 -18.63
N ARG A 139 12.69 4.52 -18.47
CA ARG A 139 13.43 4.84 -17.25
C ARG A 139 12.52 4.92 -16.03
N GLN A 140 11.38 5.60 -16.14
CA GLN A 140 10.41 5.64 -15.04
C GLN A 140 9.95 4.24 -14.64
N ARG A 141 9.59 3.39 -15.62
CA ARG A 141 9.19 2.00 -15.37
C ARG A 141 10.29 1.21 -14.66
N ASN A 142 11.53 1.32 -15.12
CA ASN A 142 12.67 0.62 -14.54
C ASN A 142 12.95 1.09 -13.10
N LEU A 143 12.85 2.38 -12.81
CA LEU A 143 13.02 2.92 -11.45
C LEU A 143 11.93 2.42 -10.49
N ILE A 144 10.67 2.46 -10.93
CA ILE A 144 9.53 1.94 -10.15
C ILE A 144 9.70 0.45 -9.87
N GLN A 145 10.15 -0.33 -10.87
CA GLN A 145 10.40 -1.76 -10.70
C GLN A 145 11.53 -2.02 -9.71
N GLN A 146 12.66 -1.32 -9.83
CA GLN A 146 13.79 -1.45 -8.89
C GLN A 146 13.36 -1.10 -7.46
N LEU A 147 12.61 -0.01 -7.26
CA LEU A 147 12.07 0.34 -5.94
C LEU A 147 11.12 -0.74 -5.41
N THR A 148 10.28 -1.32 -6.27
CA THR A 148 9.38 -2.40 -5.87
C THR A 148 10.15 -3.62 -5.37
N HIS A 149 11.23 -4.01 -6.06
CA HIS A 149 12.10 -5.10 -5.61
C HIS A 149 12.80 -4.76 -4.30
N LEU A 150 13.37 -3.55 -4.20
CA LEU A 150 14.04 -3.07 -3.00
C LEU A 150 13.13 -3.13 -1.77
N ILE A 151 11.90 -2.59 -1.87
CA ILE A 151 10.91 -2.65 -0.78
C ILE A 151 10.60 -4.11 -0.44
N ASN A 152 10.34 -4.96 -1.43
CA ASN A 152 9.99 -6.36 -1.18
C ASN A 152 11.13 -7.13 -0.49
N ASP A 153 12.39 -6.89 -0.86
CA ASP A 153 13.52 -7.60 -0.30
C ASP A 153 13.82 -7.16 1.14
N HIS A 154 13.74 -5.85 1.42
CA HIS A 154 13.85 -5.36 2.80
C HIS A 154 12.66 -5.80 3.67
N MET A 155 11.44 -5.80 3.13
CA MET A 155 10.27 -6.26 3.89
C MET A 155 10.31 -7.77 4.19
N LYS A 156 10.93 -8.60 3.33
CA LYS A 156 11.19 -10.01 3.66
C LYS A 156 12.18 -10.15 4.82
N ALA A 157 13.25 -9.36 4.83
CA ALA A 157 14.22 -9.38 5.92
C ALA A 157 13.58 -8.92 7.24
N ILE A 158 12.86 -7.80 7.22
CA ILE A 158 12.12 -7.29 8.39
C ILE A 158 11.10 -8.32 8.89
N ALA A 159 10.36 -8.98 7.98
CA ALA A 159 9.41 -10.02 8.36
C ALA A 159 10.09 -11.20 9.05
N ALA A 160 11.25 -11.64 8.55
CA ALA A 160 12.05 -12.69 9.16
C ALA A 160 12.53 -12.30 10.57
N ASP A 161 13.04 -11.08 10.73
CA ASP A 161 13.52 -10.55 12.01
C ASP A 161 12.39 -10.45 13.06
N LEU A 162 11.15 -10.21 12.60
CA LEU A 162 9.96 -10.10 13.45
C LEU A 162 9.23 -11.44 13.67
N GLY A 163 9.73 -12.55 13.09
CA GLY A 163 9.06 -13.85 13.17
C GLY A 163 7.72 -13.91 12.43
N ILE A 164 7.51 -13.03 11.44
CA ILE A 164 6.31 -13.03 10.61
C ILE A 164 6.51 -14.10 9.52
N GLU A 165 5.83 -15.24 9.65
CA GLU A 165 5.98 -16.39 8.74
C GLU A 165 5.64 -16.10 7.27
N ARG A 166 4.87 -15.04 7.01
CA ARG A 166 4.41 -14.68 5.66
C ARG A 166 5.46 -13.84 4.93
N SER A 167 5.63 -14.10 3.63
CA SER A 167 6.46 -13.25 2.77
C SER A 167 5.78 -11.88 2.56
N VAL A 168 6.21 -10.89 3.34
CA VAL A 168 5.68 -9.53 3.26
C VAL A 168 6.20 -8.86 1.99
N THR A 169 5.27 -8.52 1.11
CA THR A 169 5.55 -7.77 -0.13
C THR A 169 4.70 -6.51 -0.18
N THR A 170 4.97 -5.63 -1.14
CA THR A 170 4.15 -4.46 -1.47
C THR A 170 2.67 -4.78 -1.74
N TYR A 171 2.37 -6.01 -2.17
CA TYR A 171 0.98 -6.46 -2.35
C TYR A 171 0.25 -6.68 -1.01
N PHE A 172 0.97 -7.12 0.03
CA PHE A 172 0.39 -7.30 1.36
C PHE A 172 -0.07 -5.98 1.97
N ALA A 173 0.55 -4.83 1.64
CA ALA A 173 0.10 -3.53 2.13
C ALA A 173 -1.37 -3.27 1.76
N ARG A 174 -1.72 -3.39 0.46
CA ARG A 174 -3.10 -3.21 -0.01
C ARG A 174 -4.08 -4.23 0.57
N HIS A 175 -3.68 -5.50 0.63
CA HIS A 175 -4.55 -6.55 1.16
C HIS A 175 -4.81 -6.40 2.66
N SER A 176 -3.77 -6.05 3.41
CA SER A 176 -3.88 -5.81 4.84
C SER A 176 -4.77 -4.61 5.11
N PHE A 177 -4.61 -3.50 4.35
CA PHE A 177 -5.50 -2.33 4.43
C PHE A 177 -6.98 -2.74 4.25
N ALA A 178 -7.29 -3.43 3.15
CA ALA A 178 -8.66 -3.85 2.85
C ALA A 178 -9.24 -4.80 3.91
N THR A 179 -8.44 -5.78 4.35
CA THR A 179 -8.87 -6.80 5.30
C THR A 179 -9.06 -6.23 6.70
N ILE A 180 -8.15 -5.37 7.16
CA ILE A 180 -8.23 -4.74 8.48
C ILE A 180 -9.43 -3.80 8.56
N LEU A 181 -9.68 -2.99 7.52
CA LEU A 181 -10.87 -2.14 7.49
C LEU A 181 -12.17 -2.94 7.52
N GLN A 182 -12.25 -4.01 6.72
CA GLN A 182 -13.43 -4.89 6.74
C GLN A 182 -13.65 -5.51 8.11
N ARG A 183 -12.59 -6.02 8.75
CA ARG A 183 -12.65 -6.59 10.10
C ARG A 183 -13.02 -5.55 11.16
N SER A 184 -12.70 -4.29 10.92
CA SER A 184 -13.10 -3.15 11.76
C SER A 184 -14.52 -2.67 11.49
N GLY A 185 -15.30 -3.38 10.66
CA GLY A 185 -16.69 -3.07 10.35
C GLY A 185 -16.89 -2.04 9.24
N ALA A 186 -15.84 -1.63 8.52
CA ALA A 186 -15.98 -0.69 7.42
C ALA A 186 -16.82 -1.27 6.27
N ASN A 187 -17.67 -0.43 5.69
CA ASN A 187 -18.52 -0.83 4.58
C ASN A 187 -17.68 -1.20 3.35
N VAL A 188 -18.02 -2.31 2.69
CA VAL A 188 -17.32 -2.78 1.47
C VAL A 188 -17.30 -1.72 0.36
N SER A 189 -18.35 -0.90 0.24
CA SER A 189 -18.40 0.23 -0.70
C SER A 189 -17.31 1.27 -0.39
N PHE A 190 -17.13 1.63 0.88
CA PHE A 190 -16.06 2.54 1.31
C PHE A 190 -14.67 1.95 0.99
N ILE A 191 -14.45 0.67 1.30
CA ILE A 191 -13.18 0.00 0.98
C ILE A 191 -12.93 -0.04 -0.54
N SER A 192 -13.99 -0.30 -1.32
CA SER A 192 -13.93 -0.35 -2.78
C SER A 192 -13.59 1.00 -3.40
N GLU A 193 -14.16 2.08 -2.86
CA GLU A 193 -13.89 3.46 -3.25
C GLU A 193 -12.44 3.84 -2.90
N ALA A 194 -12.02 3.61 -1.66
CA ALA A 194 -10.67 3.95 -1.18
C ALA A 194 -9.56 3.33 -2.05
N ILE A 195 -9.74 2.07 -2.47
CA ILE A 195 -8.76 1.34 -3.30
C ILE A 195 -8.90 1.67 -4.81
N GLY A 196 -10.02 2.26 -5.22
CA GLY A 196 -10.30 2.57 -6.63
C GLY A 196 -10.67 1.34 -7.47
N HIS A 197 -11.42 0.40 -6.90
CA HIS A 197 -11.95 -0.75 -7.64
C HIS A 197 -13.19 -0.38 -8.47
N SER A 198 -13.27 -0.91 -9.70
CA SER A 198 -14.40 -0.67 -10.61
C SER A 198 -15.65 -1.48 -10.29
N SER A 199 -15.52 -2.50 -9.45
CA SER A 199 -16.63 -3.37 -9.06
C SER A 199 -16.45 -3.82 -7.63
N ILE A 200 -17.54 -3.79 -6.86
CA ILE A 200 -17.62 -4.36 -5.51
C ILE A 200 -17.18 -5.82 -5.50
N ARG A 201 -17.46 -6.58 -6.58
CA ARG A 201 -17.02 -7.99 -6.71
C ARG A 201 -15.51 -8.12 -6.70
N THR A 202 -14.78 -7.15 -7.27
CA THR A 202 -13.32 -7.12 -7.17
C THR A 202 -12.92 -6.97 -5.71
N THR A 203 -13.49 -6.01 -4.98
CA THR A 203 -13.22 -5.82 -3.55
C THR A 203 -13.53 -7.08 -2.74
N GLN A 204 -14.66 -7.76 -2.98
CA GLN A 204 -14.99 -9.03 -2.32
C GLN A 204 -13.91 -10.13 -2.48
N GLN A 205 -13.18 -10.16 -3.60
CA GLN A 205 -12.05 -11.10 -3.77
C GLN A 205 -10.82 -10.73 -2.93
N TYR A 206 -10.67 -9.45 -2.56
CA TYR A 206 -9.57 -8.96 -1.71
C TYR A 206 -9.84 -9.16 -0.23
N LEU A 207 -11.11 -9.28 0.13
CA LEU A 207 -11.58 -9.45 1.50
C LEU A 207 -11.37 -10.91 1.94
N ALA A 208 -10.72 -11.10 3.09
CA ALA A 208 -10.82 -12.37 3.78
C ALA A 208 -12.27 -12.54 4.25
N GLY A 209 -12.87 -13.72 4.09
CA GLY A 209 -14.17 -13.99 4.69
C GLY A 209 -14.16 -13.66 6.19
N PHE A 210 -15.32 -13.32 6.76
CA PHE A 210 -15.43 -13.01 8.18
C PHE A 210 -15.02 -14.22 9.03
N GLU A 211 -14.23 -13.96 10.07
CA GLU A 211 -13.84 -14.95 11.07
C GLU A 211 -15.02 -15.26 11.99
N ASP A 212 -14.99 -16.42 12.63
CA ASP A 212 -16.12 -16.90 13.42
C ASP A 212 -16.42 -16.00 14.63
N GLU A 213 -15.41 -15.31 15.15
CA GLU A 213 -15.56 -14.26 16.18
C GLU A 213 -16.41 -13.09 15.71
N ALA A 214 -16.18 -12.58 14.50
CA ALA A 214 -16.99 -11.49 13.93
C ALA A 214 -18.44 -11.93 13.68
N LYS A 215 -18.64 -13.20 13.27
CA LYS A 215 -19.98 -13.78 13.14
C LYS A 215 -20.67 -13.93 14.49
N MET A 216 -19.93 -14.38 15.51
CA MET A 216 -20.42 -14.50 16.88
C MET A 216 -20.85 -13.15 17.44
N GLU A 217 -20.08 -12.09 17.21
CA GLU A 217 -20.44 -10.73 17.63
C GLU A 217 -21.71 -10.24 16.93
N ALA A 218 -21.84 -10.49 15.62
CA ALA A 218 -23.07 -10.20 14.89
C ALA A 218 -24.28 -10.98 15.45
N LEU A 219 -24.10 -12.23 15.85
CA LEU A 219 -25.14 -13.04 16.49
C LEU A 219 -25.52 -12.52 17.89
N LYS A 220 -24.56 -11.99 18.67
CA LYS A 220 -24.86 -11.34 19.96
C LYS A 220 -25.75 -10.12 19.76
N ALA A 221 -25.50 -9.30 18.74
CA ALA A 221 -26.36 -8.16 18.42
C ALA A 221 -27.83 -8.57 18.17
N LEU A 222 -28.07 -9.72 17.54
CA LEU A 222 -29.43 -10.26 17.33
C LEU A 222 -30.13 -10.67 18.63
N THR A 223 -29.37 -10.92 19.70
CA THR A 223 -29.90 -11.37 21.00
C THR A 223 -29.71 -10.35 22.11
N ALA A 224 -29.28 -9.13 21.78
CA ALA A 224 -28.98 -8.06 22.74
C ALA A 224 -30.19 -7.67 23.61
N PHE A 225 -31.42 -7.90 23.14
CA PHE A 225 -32.64 -7.70 23.92
C PHE A 225 -32.73 -8.60 25.17
N LYS A 226 -31.95 -9.68 25.24
CA LYS A 226 -31.86 -10.55 26.43
C LYS A 226 -31.01 -9.94 27.56
N GLN A 227 -30.26 -8.88 27.29
CA GLN A 227 -29.42 -8.21 28.28
C GLN A 227 -30.09 -6.98 28.93
N GLN A 228 -31.35 -6.66 28.58
CA GLN A 228 -32.09 -5.49 29.10
C GLN A 228 -33.06 -5.82 30.24
N THR A 229 -32.98 -7.01 30.83
CA THR A 229 -33.70 -7.36 32.06
C THR A 229 -32.73 -7.31 33.22
N ASP A 230 -32.63 -6.13 33.83
CA ASP A 230 -32.32 -5.91 35.25
C ASP A 230 -33.14 -4.69 35.73
#